data_AF-A0A6B3EKT9-F1
#
_entry.id   AF-A0A6B3EKT9-F1
#
_cell.length_a   1.000
_cell.length_b   1.000
_cell.length_c   1.000
_cell.angle_alpha   90.00
_cell.angle_beta   90.00
_cell.angle_gamma   90.00
#
_symmetry.space_group_name_H-M   'P 1'
#
loop_
_entity.id
_entity.type
_entity.pdbx_description
1 polymer ?
#
loop_
_entity_poly.entity_id
_entity_poly.type
_entity_poly.pdbx_seq_one_letter_code
_entity_poly.pdbx_strand_id
1 'polypeptide(L)'
;FETDEEQKLRNESRKILEIPELKVSGTCVRVPVFSGHSLQINARFARPLTVARAEELLGAAEGVELSEIPTPLQAAGKDPSYVGRIRADETVENGLALFVS
;
A
#
# COMPACT_ATOMS: atom_id res chain seq x y z
N PHE A 1 18.24 5.49 12.95
CA PHE A 1 17.12 5.59 13.91
C PHE A 1 15.87 5.82 13.08
N GLU A 2 14.71 5.32 13.52
CA GLU A 2 13.43 5.57 12.84
C GLU A 2 12.74 6.78 13.47
N THR A 3 12.09 7.59 12.64
CA THR A 3 11.16 8.63 13.09
C THR A 3 9.90 8.00 13.69
N ASP A 4 9.12 8.81 14.40
CA ASP A 4 7.80 8.41 14.91
C ASP A 4 6.85 8.02 13.76
N GLU A 5 6.85 8.77 12.66
CA GLU A 5 6.06 8.46 11.45
C GLU A 5 6.41 7.09 10.85
N GLU A 6 7.69 6.72 10.80
CA GLU A 6 8.11 5.39 10.32
C GLU A 6 7.70 4.27 11.29
N GLN A 7 7.74 4.54 12.60
CA GLN A 7 7.27 3.60 13.61
C GLN A 7 5.74 3.41 13.59
N LYS A 8 4.97 4.46 13.25
CA LYS A 8 3.50 4.37 13.08
C LYS A 8 3.14 3.35 12.01
N LEU A 9 3.81 3.37 10.85
CA LEU A 9 3.60 2.38 9.79
C LEU A 9 3.71 0.94 10.31
N ARG A 10 4.65 0.67 11.23
CA ARG A 10 4.78 -0.65 11.86
C ARG A 10 3.71 -0.91 12.91
N ASN A 11 3.61 -0.05 13.91
CA ASN A 11 2.84 -0.32 15.12
C ASN A 11 1.33 -0.29 14.85
N GLU A 12 0.88 0.65 14.02
CA GLU A 12 -0.53 0.79 13.68
C GLU A 12 -0.97 -0.33 12.74
N SER A 13 -0.18 -0.68 11.72
CA SER A 13 -0.49 -1.82 10.84
C SER A 13 -0.61 -3.14 11.62
N ARG A 14 0.29 -3.39 12.58
CA ARG A 14 0.21 -4.56 13.48
C ARG A 14 -1.09 -4.60 14.26
N LYS A 15 -1.51 -3.45 14.79
CA LYS A 15 -2.72 -3.33 15.61
C LYS A 15 -4.00 -3.46 14.76
N ILE A 16 -4.09 -2.73 13.65
CA ILE A 16 -5.28 -2.67 12.79
C ILE A 16 -5.53 -4.01 12.09
N LEU A 17 -4.47 -4.66 11.60
CA LEU A 17 -4.58 -5.96 10.92
C LEU A 17 -4.58 -7.14 11.88
N GLU A 18 -4.39 -6.91 13.19
CA GLU A 18 -4.27 -7.94 14.22
C GLU A 18 -3.13 -8.94 13.95
N ILE A 19 -1.98 -8.44 13.48
CA ILE A 19 -0.78 -9.25 13.19
C ILE A 19 0.39 -8.69 14.02
N PRO A 20 0.55 -9.08 15.30
CA PRO A 20 1.58 -8.52 16.19
C PRO A 20 3.01 -8.66 15.65
N GLU A 21 3.29 -9.77 14.94
CA GLU A 21 4.60 -10.09 14.39
C GLU A 21 4.82 -9.59 12.95
N LEU A 22 3.91 -8.75 12.42
CA LEU A 22 4.05 -8.20 11.07
C LEU A 22 5.38 -7.43 10.96
N LYS A 23 6.18 -7.80 9.95
CA LYS A 23 7.44 -7.15 9.66
C LYS A 23 7.16 -5.95 8.75
N VAL A 24 7.50 -4.76 9.23
CA VAL A 24 7.34 -3.51 8.48
C VAL A 24 8.63 -2.70 8.58
N SER A 25 9.14 -2.33 7.42
CA SER A 25 10.25 -1.40 7.23
C SER A 25 9.73 -0.29 6.32
N GLY A 26 9.52 0.90 6.87
CA GLY A 26 8.95 2.04 6.15
C GLY A 26 9.92 3.22 6.15
N THR A 27 9.83 4.06 5.13
CA THR A 27 10.58 5.32 5.05
C THR A 27 9.61 6.44 4.70
N CYS A 28 9.56 7.47 5.55
CA CYS A 28 8.63 8.58 5.37
C CYS A 28 9.34 9.77 4.73
N VAL A 29 8.96 10.11 3.50
CA VAL A 29 9.56 11.20 2.73
C VAL A 29 8.51 12.26 2.40
N ARG A 30 8.82 13.53 2.69
CA ARG A 30 7.99 14.67 2.28
C ARG A 30 8.31 15.07 0.84
N VAL A 31 7.27 15.34 0.06
CA VAL A 31 7.34 15.76 -1.35
C VAL A 31 6.50 17.02 -1.55
N PRO A 32 6.75 17.84 -2.61
CA PRO A 32 6.03 19.09 -2.83
C PRO A 32 4.63 18.87 -3.44
N VAL A 33 3.78 18.17 -2.70
CA VAL A 33 2.37 17.91 -3.01
C VAL A 33 1.52 18.61 -1.94
N PHE A 34 0.49 19.34 -2.37
CA PHE A 34 -0.37 20.10 -1.44
C PHE A 34 -1.20 19.21 -0.52
N SER A 35 -1.84 18.18 -1.06
CA SER A 35 -2.66 17.20 -0.33
C SER A 35 -2.65 15.86 -1.05
N GLY A 36 -2.77 14.78 -0.28
CA GLY A 36 -2.62 13.40 -0.74
C GLY A 36 -1.25 12.82 -0.37
N HIS A 37 -1.27 11.67 0.30
CA HIS A 37 -0.07 10.85 0.53
C HIS A 37 -0.06 9.71 -0.47
N SER A 38 1.14 9.29 -0.90
CA SER A 38 1.27 8.12 -1.75
C SER A 38 2.23 7.12 -1.13
N LEU A 39 1.95 5.84 -1.33
CA LEU A 39 2.75 4.74 -0.80
C LEU A 39 3.14 3.80 -1.92
N GLN A 40 4.44 3.57 -2.08
CA GLN A 40 4.95 2.43 -2.81
C GLN A 40 5.15 1.29 -1.82
N ILE A 41 4.50 0.16 -2.06
CA ILE A 41 4.44 -0.96 -1.12
C ILE A 41 4.95 -2.22 -1.82
N ASN A 42 5.92 -2.90 -1.22
CA ASN A 42 6.26 -4.29 -1.50
C ASN A 42 5.67 -5.16 -0.39
N ALA A 43 4.66 -5.95 -0.71
CA ALA A 43 3.94 -6.80 0.23
C ALA A 43 4.24 -8.28 -0.03
N ARG A 44 4.63 -9.01 1.02
CA ARG A 44 4.82 -10.46 0.99
C ARG A 44 3.65 -11.16 1.67
N PHE A 45 3.13 -12.20 1.04
CA PHE A 45 2.00 -12.99 1.57
C PHE A 45 2.44 -14.40 2.00
N ALA A 46 1.66 -15.03 2.88
CA ALA A 46 1.93 -16.40 3.36
C ALA A 46 1.72 -17.49 2.29
N ARG A 47 1.01 -17.15 1.20
CA ARG A 47 0.70 -18.03 0.07
C ARG A 47 0.71 -17.23 -1.23
N PRO A 48 0.86 -17.87 -2.41
CA PRO A 48 0.83 -17.16 -3.68
C PRO A 48 -0.44 -16.33 -3.85
N LEU A 49 -0.27 -15.09 -4.32
CA LEU A 49 -1.35 -14.20 -4.73
C LEU A 49 -1.00 -13.65 -6.10
N THR A 50 -1.81 -13.96 -7.11
CA THR A 50 -1.58 -13.46 -8.47
C THR A 50 -2.04 -12.01 -8.60
N VAL A 51 -1.46 -11.28 -9.55
CA VAL A 51 -1.86 -9.89 -9.86
C VAL A 51 -3.35 -9.80 -10.18
N ALA A 52 -3.85 -10.67 -11.07
CA ALA A 52 -5.27 -10.69 -11.43
C ALA A 52 -6.18 -10.95 -10.22
N ARG A 53 -5.77 -11.84 -9.29
CA ARG A 53 -6.55 -12.08 -8.06
C ARG A 53 -6.50 -10.88 -7.11
N ALA A 54 -5.36 -10.18 -7.03
CA ALA A 54 -5.26 -8.96 -6.24
C ALA A 54 -6.16 -7.85 -6.79
N GLU A 55 -6.16 -7.64 -8.11
CA GLU A 55 -7.04 -6.68 -8.79
C GLU A 55 -8.53 -7.01 -8.58
N GLU A 56 -8.91 -8.28 -8.70
CA GLU A 56 -10.29 -8.72 -8.44
C GLU A 56 -10.74 -8.39 -7.01
N LEU A 57 -9.89 -8.69 -6.01
CA LEU A 57 -10.19 -8.43 -4.60
C LEU A 57 -10.26 -6.93 -4.30
N LEU A 58 -9.32 -6.14 -4.82
CA LEU A 58 -9.24 -4.70 -4.59
C LEU A 58 -10.35 -3.95 -5.33
N GLY A 59 -10.72 -4.37 -6.53
CA GLY A 59 -11.83 -3.78 -7.29
C GLY A 59 -13.21 -4.04 -6.67
N ALA A 60 -13.33 -5.04 -5.79
CA ALA A 60 -14.55 -5.32 -5.03
C ALA A 60 -14.54 -4.72 -3.62
N ALA A 61 -13.42 -4.14 -3.17
CA ALA A 61 -13.27 -3.64 -1.81
C ALA A 61 -13.93 -2.26 -1.64
N GLU A 62 -14.71 -2.09 -0.57
CA GLU A 62 -15.29 -0.79 -0.22
C GLU A 62 -14.18 0.24 0.12
N GLY A 63 -14.32 1.46 -0.39
CA GLY A 63 -13.34 2.53 -0.18
C GLY A 63 -12.05 2.38 -0.99
N VAL A 64 -11.99 1.47 -1.95
CA VAL A 64 -10.84 1.26 -2.84
C VAL A 64 -11.27 1.44 -4.29
N GLU A 65 -10.44 2.13 -5.09
CA GLU A 65 -10.65 2.28 -6.52
C GLU A 65 -9.39 1.87 -7.29
N LEU A 66 -9.54 1.02 -8.31
CA LEU A 66 -8.43 0.66 -9.20
C LEU A 66 -8.10 1.84 -10.11
N SER A 67 -6.82 2.20 -10.21
CA SER A 67 -6.30 3.20 -11.14
C SER A 67 -5.02 2.67 -11.77
N GLU A 68 -4.86 2.80 -13.09
CA GLU A 68 -3.62 2.35 -13.75
C GLU A 68 -2.39 3.06 -13.20
N ILE A 69 -2.51 4.36 -12.92
CA ILE A 69 -1.44 5.21 -12.37
C ILE A 69 -2.05 6.09 -11.27
N PRO A 70 -2.14 5.60 -10.02
CA PRO A 70 -2.66 6.40 -8.92
C PRO A 70 -1.80 7.64 -8.69
N THR A 71 -2.44 8.78 -8.45
CA THR A 71 -1.75 10.04 -8.16
C THR A 71 -2.41 10.75 -6.98
N PRO A 72 -1.65 11.51 -6.17
CA PRO A 72 -2.24 12.26 -5.07
C PRO A 72 -3.18 13.38 -5.56
N LEU A 73 -2.98 13.89 -6.78
CA LEU A 73 -3.90 14.85 -7.41
C LEU A 73 -5.27 14.23 -7.71
N GLN A 74 -5.31 12.96 -8.12
CA GLN A 74 -6.55 12.20 -8.31
C GLN A 74 -7.25 11.97 -6.96
N ALA A 75 -6.49 11.64 -5.92
CA ALA A 75 -7.01 11.36 -4.58
C ALA A 75 -7.46 12.61 -3.80
N ALA A 76 -6.90 13.79 -4.10
CA ALA A 76 -7.16 15.01 -3.34
C ALA A 76 -8.67 15.38 -3.30
N GLY A 77 -9.25 15.33 -2.09
CA GLY A 77 -10.66 15.66 -1.86
C GLY A 77 -11.64 14.56 -2.30
N LYS A 78 -11.15 13.34 -2.54
CA LYS A 78 -11.93 12.14 -2.81
C LYS A 78 -11.79 11.17 -1.64
N ASP A 79 -12.82 10.35 -1.45
CA ASP A 79 -12.88 9.39 -0.35
C ASP A 79 -12.10 8.08 -0.58
N PRO A 80 -12.07 7.46 -1.78
CA PRO A 80 -11.43 6.17 -1.94
C PRO A 80 -9.89 6.27 -1.97
N SER A 81 -9.25 5.19 -1.53
CA SER A 81 -7.82 4.95 -1.77
C SER A 81 -7.65 4.42 -3.20
N TYR A 82 -6.85 5.11 -4.01
CA TYR A 82 -6.56 4.69 -5.38
C TYR A 82 -5.38 3.74 -5.39
N VAL A 83 -5.58 2.53 -5.91
CA VAL A 83 -4.54 1.49 -5.96
C VAL A 83 -4.25 1.04 -7.39
N GLY A 84 -2.99 0.81 -7.68
CA GLY A 84 -2.53 0.52 -9.02
C GLY A 84 -1.10 0.04 -9.09
N ARG A 85 -0.59 -0.06 -10.32
CA ARG A 85 0.77 -0.54 -10.61
C ARG A 85 1.09 -1.88 -9.94
N ILE A 86 0.06 -2.72 -9.78
CA ILE A 86 0.16 -4.02 -9.13
C ILE A 86 0.95 -4.94 -10.04
N ARG A 87 2.01 -5.54 -9.50
CA ARG A 87 2.88 -6.47 -10.23
C ARG A 87 3.47 -7.49 -9.29
N ALA A 88 3.89 -8.63 -9.82
CA ALA A 88 4.69 -9.58 -9.06
C ALA A 88 6.00 -8.91 -8.62
N ASP A 89 6.39 -9.13 -7.36
CA ASP A 89 7.71 -8.77 -6.85
C ASP A 89 8.58 -10.02 -6.83
N GLU A 90 9.49 -10.11 -7.79
CA GLU A 90 10.39 -11.26 -7.96
C GLU A 90 11.50 -11.32 -6.90
N THR A 91 11.64 -10.30 -6.04
CA THR A 91 12.68 -10.27 -5.00
C THR A 91 12.30 -11.06 -3.75
N VAL A 92 11.02 -11.42 -3.59
CA VAL A 92 10.53 -12.17 -2.43
C VAL A 92 9.45 -13.17 -2.82
N GLU A 93 9.47 -14.34 -2.17
CA GLU A 93 8.45 -15.37 -2.37
C GLU A 93 7.05 -14.85 -2.03
N ASN A 94 6.08 -15.06 -2.94
CA ASN A 94 4.71 -14.56 -2.81
C ASN A 94 4.65 -13.03 -2.65
N GLY A 95 5.54 -12.31 -3.33
CA GLY A 95 5.61 -10.85 -3.29
C GLY A 95 4.72 -10.18 -4.35
N LEU A 96 4.10 -9.06 -3.97
CA LEU A 96 3.54 -8.08 -4.89
C LEU A 96 4.17 -6.71 -4.62
N ALA A 97 4.39 -5.95 -5.69
CA ALA A 97 4.64 -4.52 -5.60
C ALA A 97 3.38 -3.78 -6.10
N LEU A 98 2.97 -2.73 -5.37
CA LEU A 98 1.82 -1.90 -5.70
C LEU A 98 2.06 -0.44 -5.28
N PHE A 99 1.22 0.45 -5.80
CA PHE A 99 1.22 1.87 -5.46
C PHE A 99 -0.18 2.31 -5.01
N VAL A 100 -0.24 3.13 -3.97
CA VAL A 100 -1.48 3.68 -3.40
C VAL A 100 -1.39 5.20 -3.37
N SER A 101 -2.49 5.91 -3.62
CA SER A 101 -2.63 7.36 -3.42
C SER A 101 -3.99 7.73 -2.83
#